data_AF-A0A945W435-F1
#
_entry.id   AF-A0A945W435-F1
#
_cell.length_a   1.000
_cell.length_b   1.000
_cell.length_c   1.000
_cell.angle_alpha   90.00
_cell.angle_beta   90.00
_cell.angle_gamma   90.00
#
_symmetry.space_group_name_H-M   'P 1'
#
loop_
_entity.id
_entity.type
_entity.pdbx_description
1 polymer ?
#
loop_
_entity_poly.entity_id
_entity_poly.type
_entity_poly.pdbx_seq_one_letter_code
_entity_poly.pdbx_strand_id
1 'polypeptide(L)'
;MKTIYISLREEVKPSIFKAHNISQWFYFSPNYLSFHLLKSHCTSSESYFDIGEILQDKACDLKNSYIELIGQLGIRYSKKYPLAWWTSLVAERNEMSSHAFLNVCYYNIFSDIYENDSLQDSSLIVVESIALYHLIIKQLRKRHKVVTIGKPYFLTWTFLRPKIAVVHRIIKFVSWIFLRRFKQIPNLSSSGAKKIFIRTWVSDNTISASGELQDTYFPGLYEYLERNGYEIIVIPNFYNLTLSGKDIQKRINKCKYQFFIPENYLMWKDYFNVLCILMYQAVISRFDNVEHNGRNISNILTETQRAGIFFPYSFIAQAFALRHLSGMGLKIKSFIYTFENMFPEKPLSYAIKKYFPGVESIGFQHSILYPLQTCLYPASQEWKD
;
A
#
# COMPACT_ATOMS: atom_id res chain seq x y z
N MET A 1 28.94 -30.09 8.91
CA MET A 1 28.28 -28.81 8.53
C MET A 1 27.13 -29.15 7.61
N LYS A 2 25.88 -28.83 7.98
CA LYS A 2 24.69 -29.14 7.19
C LYS A 2 24.72 -28.39 5.84
N THR A 3 24.25 -29.04 4.77
CA THR A 3 23.98 -28.45 3.46
C THR A 3 22.52 -28.06 3.39
N ILE A 4 22.25 -26.77 3.22
CA ILE A 4 20.90 -26.21 3.18
C ILE A 4 20.66 -25.64 1.78
N TYR A 5 19.54 -26.03 1.19
CA TYR A 5 19.08 -25.55 -0.09
C TYR A 5 18.11 -24.38 0.09
N ILE A 6 18.23 -23.37 -0.75
CA ILE A 6 17.29 -22.25 -0.78
C ILE A 6 16.95 -21.87 -2.21
N SER A 7 15.69 -21.53 -2.45
CA SER A 7 15.23 -21.12 -3.77
C SER A 7 14.14 -20.06 -3.69
N LEU A 8 14.10 -19.20 -4.70
CA LEU A 8 12.94 -18.37 -4.96
C LEU A 8 11.84 -19.26 -5.54
N ARG A 9 10.60 -19.06 -5.09
CA ARG A 9 9.41 -19.82 -5.51
C ARG A 9 9.34 -20.05 -7.03
N GLU A 10 9.63 -19.02 -7.82
CA GLU A 10 9.56 -19.04 -9.29
C GLU A 10 10.49 -20.06 -9.95
N GLU A 11 11.57 -20.45 -9.26
CA GLU A 11 12.60 -21.35 -9.76
C GLU A 11 12.41 -22.79 -9.27
N VAL A 12 11.47 -23.03 -8.35
CA VAL A 12 11.27 -24.34 -7.74
C VAL A 12 10.37 -25.22 -8.61
N LYS A 13 10.92 -26.36 -9.04
CA LYS A 13 10.16 -27.43 -9.71
C LYS A 13 10.12 -28.68 -8.82
N PRO A 14 9.07 -29.51 -8.91
CA PRO A 14 9.00 -30.76 -8.15
C PRO A 14 10.22 -31.69 -8.26
N SER A 15 10.91 -31.68 -9.40
CA SER A 15 12.09 -32.52 -9.62
C SER A 15 13.24 -32.26 -8.64
N ILE A 16 13.26 -31.12 -7.93
CA ILE A 16 14.36 -30.76 -7.05
C ILE A 16 14.45 -31.65 -5.80
N PHE A 17 13.33 -32.20 -5.33
CA PHE A 17 13.28 -33.04 -4.14
C PHE A 17 14.17 -34.28 -4.32
N LYS A 18 13.95 -34.99 -5.44
CA LYS A 18 14.75 -36.16 -5.83
C LYS A 18 16.16 -35.79 -6.28
N ALA A 19 16.34 -34.69 -7.00
CA ALA A 19 17.65 -34.30 -7.52
C ALA A 19 18.67 -33.94 -6.43
N HIS A 20 18.19 -33.47 -5.27
CA HIS A 20 19.03 -33.03 -4.16
C HIS A 20 18.85 -33.85 -2.88
N ASN A 21 18.09 -34.96 -2.93
CA ASN A 21 17.75 -35.78 -1.77
C ASN A 21 17.29 -34.91 -0.59
N ILE A 22 16.30 -34.06 -0.84
CA ILE A 22 15.75 -33.16 0.17
C ILE A 22 15.12 -34.00 1.29
N SER A 23 15.47 -33.73 2.55
CA SER A 23 14.96 -34.47 3.72
C SER A 23 13.75 -33.79 4.34
N GLN A 24 13.79 -32.46 4.36
CA GLN A 24 12.82 -31.59 4.98
C GLN A 24 12.65 -30.34 4.12
N TRP A 25 11.46 -29.74 4.11
CA TRP A 25 11.28 -28.46 3.44
C TRP A 25 10.33 -27.51 4.15
N PHE A 26 10.58 -26.22 3.91
CA PHE A 26 9.87 -25.08 4.49
C PHE A 26 9.36 -24.18 3.37
N TYR A 27 8.14 -23.64 3.53
CA TYR A 27 7.48 -22.82 2.52
C TYR A 27 7.09 -21.45 3.09
N PHE A 28 7.83 -20.41 2.71
CA PHE A 28 7.63 -19.03 3.12
C PHE A 28 7.10 -18.19 1.94
N SER A 29 5.90 -18.52 1.49
CA SER A 29 5.19 -17.81 0.42
C SER A 29 3.68 -17.92 0.62
N PRO A 30 2.90 -16.88 0.32
CA PRO A 30 1.44 -16.94 0.33
C PRO A 30 0.85 -17.70 -0.89
N ASN A 31 1.68 -18.15 -1.84
CA ASN A 31 1.19 -18.77 -3.07
C ASN A 31 0.75 -20.22 -2.84
N TYR A 32 -0.52 -20.37 -2.52
CA TYR A 32 -1.15 -21.66 -2.24
C TYR A 32 -1.11 -22.64 -3.43
N LEU A 33 -1.22 -22.15 -4.67
CA LEU A 33 -1.19 -23.00 -5.86
C LEU A 33 0.20 -23.63 -6.06
N SER A 34 1.25 -22.81 -5.93
CA SER A 34 2.63 -23.29 -5.98
C SER A 34 2.93 -24.26 -4.83
N PHE A 35 2.44 -23.99 -3.62
CA PHE A 35 2.55 -24.91 -2.49
C PHE A 35 1.95 -26.28 -2.79
N HIS A 36 0.70 -26.32 -3.29
CA HIS A 36 0.03 -27.58 -3.62
C HIS A 36 0.75 -28.39 -4.68
N LEU A 37 1.27 -27.71 -5.71
CA LEU A 37 2.03 -28.36 -6.77
C LEU A 37 3.31 -29.00 -6.24
N LEU A 38 4.00 -28.38 -5.27
CA LEU A 38 5.15 -28.99 -4.62
C LEU A 38 4.73 -30.14 -3.71
N LYS A 39 3.70 -29.94 -2.88
CA LYS A 39 3.21 -30.94 -1.93
C LYS A 39 2.71 -32.21 -2.61
N SER A 40 2.03 -32.10 -3.76
CA SER A 40 1.50 -33.26 -4.49
C SER A 40 2.58 -34.14 -5.13
N HIS A 41 3.82 -33.64 -5.24
CA HIS A 41 4.96 -34.34 -5.81
C HIS A 41 6.04 -34.66 -4.78
N CYS A 42 5.78 -34.33 -3.50
CA CYS A 42 6.60 -34.74 -2.38
C CYS A 42 6.41 -36.25 -2.19
N THR A 43 7.50 -37.02 -2.18
CA THR A 43 7.45 -38.45 -1.86
C THR A 43 7.37 -38.64 -0.35
N SER A 44 7.03 -39.85 0.10
CA SER A 44 6.81 -40.16 1.52
C SER A 44 8.06 -40.01 2.40
N SER A 45 9.26 -39.86 1.83
CA SER A 45 10.52 -39.67 2.57
C SER A 45 10.81 -38.23 2.96
N GLU A 46 10.13 -37.23 2.36
CA GLU A 46 10.39 -35.82 2.65
C GLU A 46 9.34 -35.26 3.63
N SER A 47 9.80 -34.71 4.76
CA SER A 47 8.90 -34.09 5.74
C SER A 47 8.68 -32.60 5.40
N TYR A 48 7.46 -32.24 5.00
CA TYR A 48 7.05 -30.84 5.01
C TYR A 48 6.95 -30.35 6.46
N PHE A 49 7.62 -29.24 6.78
CA PHE A 49 7.44 -28.57 8.06
C PHE A 49 6.32 -27.55 7.95
N ASP A 50 5.15 -27.90 8.49
CA ASP A 50 3.99 -27.00 8.47
C ASP A 50 4.17 -25.85 9.45
N ILE A 51 4.17 -24.62 8.92
CA ILE A 51 4.28 -23.39 9.70
C ILE A 51 2.93 -22.71 9.94
N GLY A 52 1.80 -23.31 9.54
CA GLY A 52 0.49 -22.66 9.57
C GLY A 52 0.08 -22.11 10.94
N GLU A 53 0.07 -22.96 11.97
CA GLU A 53 -0.25 -22.57 13.35
C GLU A 53 0.79 -21.58 13.90
N ILE A 54 2.08 -21.89 13.70
CA ILE A 54 3.21 -21.05 14.14
C ILE A 54 3.11 -19.65 13.52
N LEU A 55 2.70 -19.55 12.26
CA LEU A 55 2.53 -18.29 11.55
C LEU A 55 1.39 -17.47 12.14
N GLN A 56 0.26 -18.09 12.43
CA GLN A 56 -0.88 -17.42 13.01
C GLN A 56 -0.53 -16.83 14.39
N ASP A 57 0.10 -17.63 15.25
CA ASP A 57 0.53 -17.18 16.58
C ASP A 57 1.56 -16.06 16.48
N LYS A 58 2.58 -16.24 15.63
CA LYS A 58 3.62 -15.22 15.43
C LYS A 58 3.03 -13.92 14.88
N ALA A 59 2.07 -13.99 13.97
CA ALA A 59 1.40 -12.81 13.43
C ALA A 59 0.60 -12.08 14.52
N CYS A 60 -0.13 -12.82 15.37
CA CYS A 60 -0.84 -12.24 16.50
C CYS A 60 0.12 -11.52 17.48
N ASP A 61 1.24 -12.15 17.82
CA ASP A 61 2.25 -11.59 18.74
C ASP A 61 2.93 -10.34 18.19
N LEU A 62 3.31 -10.37 16.91
CA LEU A 62 4.11 -9.33 16.27
C LEU A 62 3.30 -8.13 15.78
N LYS A 63 1.98 -8.26 15.61
CA LYS A 63 1.14 -7.26 14.95
C LYS A 63 1.25 -5.87 15.56
N ASN A 64 1.03 -5.76 16.87
CA ASN A 64 0.93 -4.45 17.53
C ASN A 64 2.28 -3.74 17.54
N SER A 65 3.37 -4.46 17.82
CA SER A 65 4.71 -3.89 17.80
C SER A 65 5.14 -3.49 16.39
N TYR A 66 4.70 -4.23 15.36
CA TYR A 66 4.92 -3.85 13.96
C TYR A 66 4.18 -2.56 13.61
N ILE A 67 2.89 -2.44 13.97
CA ILE A 67 2.09 -1.23 13.73
C ILE A 67 2.76 0.00 14.37
N GLU A 68 3.17 -0.10 15.64
CA GLU A 68 3.85 0.98 16.36
C GLU A 68 5.21 1.33 15.74
N LEU A 69 5.99 0.33 15.31
CA LEU A 69 7.24 0.56 14.58
C LEU A 69 7.01 1.38 13.31
N ILE A 70 6.01 1.01 12.50
CA ILE A 70 5.66 1.78 11.29
C ILE A 70 5.21 3.20 11.66
N GLY A 71 4.45 3.37 12.74
CA GLY A 71 4.07 4.69 13.28
C GLY A 71 5.27 5.57 13.63
N GLN A 72 6.27 5.01 14.32
CA GLN A 72 7.52 5.69 14.64
C GLN A 72 8.35 6.05 13.39
N LEU A 73 8.42 5.15 12.42
CA LEU A 73 9.02 5.46 11.12
C LEU A 73 8.28 6.61 10.43
N GLY A 74 6.95 6.69 10.60
CA GLY A 74 6.15 7.81 10.12
C GLY A 74 6.62 9.16 10.66
N ILE A 75 6.92 9.28 11.96
CA ILE A 75 7.47 10.51 12.54
C ILE A 75 8.80 10.88 11.86
N ARG A 76 9.67 9.90 11.60
CA ARG A 76 10.99 10.15 11.00
C ARG A 76 10.89 10.54 9.52
N TYR A 77 10.18 9.77 8.72
CA TYR A 77 10.17 9.88 7.26
C TYR A 77 9.17 10.92 6.75
N SER A 78 8.14 11.29 7.53
CA SER A 78 7.19 12.33 7.14
C SER A 78 7.72 13.76 7.32
N LYS A 79 8.81 13.98 8.07
CA LYS A 79 9.36 15.33 8.34
C LYS A 79 9.73 16.11 7.08
N LYS A 80 10.41 15.46 6.13
CA LYS A 80 10.92 16.14 4.91
C LYS A 80 9.87 16.14 3.79
N TYR A 81 9.29 14.97 3.50
CA TYR A 81 8.28 14.79 2.47
C TYR A 81 7.10 13.98 3.02
N PRO A 82 6.16 14.62 3.75
CA PRO A 82 5.07 13.92 4.42
C PRO A 82 4.19 13.14 3.43
N LEU A 83 3.89 13.74 2.28
CA LEU A 83 3.12 13.06 1.23
C LEU A 83 3.88 11.88 0.62
N ALA A 84 5.22 11.85 0.66
CA ALA A 84 5.97 10.68 0.20
C ALA A 84 5.79 9.49 1.14
N TRP A 85 5.71 9.76 2.46
CA TRP A 85 5.41 8.74 3.46
C TRP A 85 3.95 8.28 3.36
N TRP A 86 2.99 9.21 3.41
CA TRP A 86 1.55 8.88 3.44
C TRP A 86 1.00 8.25 2.15
N THR A 87 1.77 8.26 1.06
CA THR A 87 1.46 7.53 -0.18
C THR A 87 2.29 6.25 -0.37
N SER A 88 3.08 5.85 0.63
CA SER A 88 3.91 4.64 0.54
C SER A 88 3.16 3.38 0.94
N LEU A 89 3.52 2.24 0.32
CA LEU A 89 3.03 0.93 0.73
C LEU A 89 3.40 0.57 2.18
N VAL A 90 4.58 1.03 2.63
CA VAL A 90 5.04 0.80 4.00
C VAL A 90 4.10 1.49 4.99
N ALA A 91 3.73 2.75 4.72
CA ALA A 91 2.76 3.46 5.55
C ALA A 91 1.35 2.88 5.41
N GLU A 92 0.96 2.34 4.25
CA GLU A 92 -0.36 1.73 4.04
C GLU A 92 -0.58 0.50 4.93
N ARG A 93 0.43 -0.36 5.08
CA ARG A 93 0.34 -1.63 5.85
C ARG A 93 -0.79 -2.56 5.39
N ASN A 94 -1.13 -2.52 4.10
CA ASN A 94 -2.17 -3.39 3.54
C ASN A 94 -1.55 -4.66 2.97
N GLU A 95 -1.88 -5.81 3.58
CA GLU A 95 -1.34 -7.11 3.18
C GLU A 95 -1.85 -7.61 1.82
N MET A 96 -2.91 -6.99 1.27
CA MET A 96 -3.35 -7.22 -0.11
C MET A 96 -2.49 -6.45 -1.13
N SER A 97 -1.94 -5.30 -0.74
CA SER A 97 -1.08 -4.48 -1.59
C SER A 97 0.40 -4.90 -1.48
N SER A 98 0.84 -5.34 -0.30
CA SER A 98 2.20 -5.81 -0.05
C SER A 98 2.27 -6.84 1.07
N HIS A 99 3.03 -7.91 0.91
CA HIS A 99 3.24 -8.93 1.96
C HIS A 99 4.29 -8.52 3.00
N ALA A 100 4.35 -7.24 3.38
CA ALA A 100 5.43 -6.72 4.20
C ALA A 100 5.42 -7.33 5.61
N PHE A 101 4.27 -7.29 6.29
CA PHE A 101 4.13 -7.86 7.62
C PHE A 101 4.25 -9.38 7.57
N LEU A 102 3.67 -10.04 6.56
CA LEU A 102 3.82 -11.47 6.36
C LEU A 102 5.30 -11.90 6.23
N ASN A 103 6.09 -11.17 5.45
CA ASN A 103 7.53 -11.44 5.31
C ASN A 103 8.32 -11.18 6.60
N VAL A 104 7.89 -10.22 7.43
CA VAL A 104 8.45 -10.03 8.78
C VAL A 104 8.14 -11.24 9.66
N CYS A 105 6.93 -11.77 9.61
CA CYS A 105 6.55 -12.98 10.34
C CYS A 105 7.38 -14.19 9.88
N TYR A 106 7.47 -14.42 8.57
CA TYR A 106 8.31 -15.48 8.00
C TYR A 106 9.77 -15.36 8.43
N TYR A 107 10.32 -14.15 8.45
CA TYR A 107 11.71 -13.96 8.88
C TYR A 107 11.91 -14.29 10.36
N ASN A 108 10.97 -13.92 11.22
CA ASN A 108 11.02 -14.28 12.64
C ASN A 108 10.91 -15.80 12.82
N ILE A 109 9.96 -16.46 12.17
CA ILE A 109 9.78 -17.93 12.23
C ILE A 109 11.04 -18.65 11.76
N PHE A 110 11.58 -18.26 10.60
CA PHE A 110 12.82 -18.84 10.10
C PHE A 110 13.98 -18.65 11.08
N SER A 111 14.05 -17.48 11.71
CA SER A 111 15.13 -17.20 12.64
C SER A 111 15.04 -18.03 13.91
N ASP A 112 13.83 -18.28 14.41
CA ASP A 112 13.60 -19.16 15.56
C ASP A 112 13.99 -20.61 15.22
N ILE A 113 13.62 -21.10 14.03
CA ILE A 113 14.03 -22.42 13.50
C ILE A 113 15.56 -22.54 13.42
N TYR A 114 16.22 -21.49 12.93
CA TYR A 114 17.68 -21.43 12.79
C TYR A 114 18.40 -21.40 14.15
N GLU A 115 17.86 -20.68 15.13
CA GLU A 115 18.44 -20.57 16.46
C GLU A 115 18.30 -21.85 17.27
N ASN A 116 17.17 -22.55 17.12
CA ASN A 116 16.91 -23.84 17.74
C ASN A 116 17.57 -25.04 17.02
N ASP A 117 18.42 -24.78 16.01
CA ASP A 117 19.10 -25.78 15.15
C ASP A 117 18.14 -26.85 14.58
N SER A 118 16.88 -26.48 14.30
CA SER A 118 15.84 -27.40 13.86
C SER A 118 15.93 -27.79 12.38
N LEU A 119 16.91 -27.25 11.64
CA LEU A 119 17.18 -27.58 10.25
C LEU A 119 17.89 -28.93 10.15
N GLN A 120 17.46 -29.79 9.23
CA GLN A 120 18.14 -31.04 8.90
C GLN A 120 19.16 -30.86 7.75
N ASP A 121 20.07 -31.81 7.60
CA ASP A 121 20.92 -31.86 6.40
C ASP A 121 20.05 -32.08 5.16
N SER A 122 20.35 -31.38 4.07
CA SER A 122 19.51 -31.32 2.86
C SER A 122 18.12 -30.70 3.07
N SER A 123 17.95 -29.79 4.03
CA SER A 123 16.72 -29.00 4.13
C SER A 123 16.56 -28.04 2.95
N LEU A 124 15.34 -27.90 2.43
CA LEU A 124 14.97 -26.93 1.40
C LEU A 124 14.14 -25.78 1.99
N ILE A 125 14.53 -24.54 1.68
CA ILE A 125 13.77 -23.35 2.03
C ILE A 125 13.26 -22.67 0.76
N VAL A 126 11.94 -22.56 0.62
CA VAL A 126 11.30 -21.88 -0.51
C VAL A 126 10.75 -20.55 -0.03
N VAL A 127 11.09 -19.46 -0.74
CA VAL A 127 10.71 -18.09 -0.38
C VAL A 127 10.21 -17.33 -1.59
N GLU A 128 9.30 -16.38 -1.41
CA GLU A 128 8.82 -15.52 -2.50
C GLU A 128 9.54 -14.16 -2.55
N SER A 129 9.72 -13.53 -1.39
CA SER A 129 10.37 -12.21 -1.31
C SER A 129 11.87 -12.31 -1.51
N ILE A 130 12.42 -11.40 -2.34
CA ILE A 130 13.86 -11.31 -2.58
C ILE A 130 14.55 -10.74 -1.35
N ALA A 131 13.94 -9.79 -0.64
CA ALA A 131 14.43 -9.31 0.64
C ALA A 131 14.51 -10.44 1.67
N LEU A 132 13.46 -11.26 1.80
CA LEU A 132 13.43 -12.41 2.71
C LEU A 132 14.53 -13.43 2.35
N TYR A 133 14.64 -13.78 1.07
CA TYR A 133 15.69 -14.66 0.55
C TYR A 133 17.10 -14.23 0.99
N HIS A 134 17.43 -12.94 0.85
CA HIS A 134 18.73 -12.41 1.25
C HIS A 134 18.98 -12.47 2.75
N LEU A 135 17.96 -12.14 3.55
CA LEU A 135 18.07 -12.17 5.01
C LEU A 135 18.34 -13.60 5.48
N ILE A 136 17.60 -14.57 4.94
CA ILE A 136 17.75 -15.99 5.23
C ILE A 136 19.14 -16.50 4.82
N ILE A 137 19.62 -16.21 3.60
CA ILE A 137 20.96 -16.62 3.16
C ILE A 137 22.05 -16.07 4.06
N LYS A 138 21.96 -14.78 4.41
CA LYS A 138 22.95 -14.13 5.28
C LYS A 138 23.03 -14.82 6.64
N GLN A 139 21.91 -15.31 7.15
CA GLN A 139 21.85 -16.04 8.42
C GLN A 139 22.37 -17.48 8.27
N LEU A 140 21.90 -18.22 7.27
CA LEU A 140 22.34 -19.61 7.02
C LEU A 140 23.85 -19.74 6.82
N ARG A 141 24.46 -18.84 6.03
CA ARG A 141 25.89 -18.87 5.70
C ARG A 141 26.82 -18.73 6.92
N LYS A 142 26.30 -18.32 8.09
CA LYS A 142 27.09 -18.25 9.32
C LYS A 142 27.39 -19.63 9.92
N ARG A 143 26.56 -20.65 9.66
CA ARG A 143 26.66 -21.99 10.29
C ARG A 143 26.57 -23.16 9.31
N HIS A 144 26.10 -22.93 8.08
CA HIS A 144 25.78 -23.99 7.13
C HIS A 144 26.35 -23.73 5.74
N LYS A 145 26.53 -24.80 4.97
CA LYS A 145 26.80 -24.72 3.53
C LYS A 145 25.48 -24.39 2.84
N VAL A 146 25.42 -23.29 2.11
CA VAL A 146 24.17 -22.86 1.43
C VAL A 146 24.28 -23.09 -0.07
N VAL A 147 23.32 -23.84 -0.63
CA VAL A 147 23.19 -24.08 -2.07
C VAL A 147 21.94 -23.35 -2.58
N THR A 148 22.13 -22.43 -3.51
CA THR A 148 21.03 -21.76 -4.20
C THR A 148 20.53 -22.62 -5.35
N ILE A 149 19.24 -22.91 -5.38
CA ILE A 149 18.57 -23.59 -6.50
C ILE A 149 17.89 -22.54 -7.39
N GLY A 150 18.09 -22.68 -8.70
CA GLY A 150 17.54 -21.77 -9.71
C GLY A 150 18.58 -20.79 -10.24
N LYS A 151 18.25 -20.12 -11.35
CA LYS A 151 19.08 -19.02 -11.83
C LYS A 151 18.75 -17.80 -10.98
N PRO A 152 19.75 -17.16 -10.34
CA PRO A 152 19.52 -15.86 -9.75
C PRO A 152 19.32 -14.88 -10.92
N TYR A 153 18.08 -14.64 -11.36
CA TYR A 153 17.68 -13.57 -12.30
C TYR A 153 17.86 -12.15 -11.69
N PHE A 154 18.91 -12.01 -10.89
CA PHE A 154 18.96 -11.28 -9.63
C PHE A 154 19.66 -9.93 -9.75
N LEU A 155 20.27 -9.63 -10.90
CA LEU A 155 20.94 -8.36 -11.16
C LEU A 155 20.25 -7.50 -12.20
N THR A 156 19.56 -8.07 -13.20
CA THR A 156 18.96 -7.24 -14.24
C THR A 156 17.57 -6.77 -13.82
N TRP A 157 16.72 -7.65 -13.25
CA TRP A 157 15.31 -7.31 -13.08
C TRP A 157 15.01 -6.50 -11.81
N THR A 158 15.64 -6.83 -10.68
CA THR A 158 15.56 -6.06 -9.42
C THR A 158 16.18 -4.65 -9.52
N PHE A 159 17.16 -4.45 -10.40
CA PHE A 159 17.81 -3.14 -10.58
C PHE A 159 17.24 -2.33 -11.76
N LEU A 160 16.80 -2.96 -12.86
CA LEU A 160 16.14 -2.24 -13.96
C LEU A 160 14.68 -1.93 -13.66
N ARG A 161 13.93 -2.84 -13.02
CA ARG A 161 12.48 -2.65 -12.82
C ARG A 161 12.15 -1.34 -12.07
N PRO A 162 12.87 -0.95 -10.99
CA PRO A 162 12.65 0.35 -10.36
C PRO A 162 12.94 1.53 -11.31
N LYS A 163 13.99 1.45 -12.13
CA LYS A 163 14.33 2.51 -13.10
C LYS A 163 13.27 2.64 -14.20
N ILE A 164 12.85 1.51 -14.78
CA ILE A 164 11.78 1.45 -15.79
C ILE A 164 10.46 1.94 -15.19
N ALA A 165 10.15 1.55 -13.95
CA ALA A 165 8.98 2.00 -13.22
C ALA A 165 8.95 3.52 -13.08
N VAL A 166 10.08 4.12 -12.71
CA VAL A 166 10.22 5.57 -12.58
C VAL A 166 9.99 6.28 -13.91
N VAL A 167 10.61 5.81 -14.99
CA VAL A 167 10.42 6.38 -16.33
C VAL A 167 8.95 6.27 -16.74
N HIS A 168 8.34 5.09 -16.58
CA HIS A 168 6.92 4.88 -16.88
C HIS A 168 6.01 5.81 -16.06
N ARG A 169 6.35 6.03 -14.77
CA ARG A 169 5.61 6.95 -13.88
C ARG A 169 5.74 8.40 -14.34
N ILE A 170 6.93 8.84 -14.72
CA ILE A 170 7.17 10.19 -15.28
C ILE A 170 6.34 10.34 -16.56
N ILE A 171 6.37 9.36 -17.46
CA ILE A 171 5.56 9.38 -18.69
C ILE A 171 4.07 9.49 -18.34
N LYS A 172 3.54 8.63 -17.46
CA LYS A 172 2.13 8.69 -17.05
C LYS A 172 1.76 10.02 -16.39
N PHE A 173 2.63 10.56 -15.54
CA PHE A 173 2.42 11.84 -14.89
C PHE A 173 2.38 12.98 -15.92
N VAL A 174 3.35 13.02 -16.84
CA VAL A 174 3.41 13.99 -17.94
C VAL A 174 2.18 13.86 -18.84
N SER A 175 1.79 12.64 -19.22
CA SER A 175 0.56 12.40 -19.98
C SER A 175 -0.67 12.91 -19.23
N TRP A 176 -0.76 12.72 -17.92
CA TRP A 176 -1.87 13.25 -17.12
C TRP A 176 -1.92 14.78 -17.11
N ILE A 177 -0.77 15.46 -17.00
CA ILE A 177 -0.69 16.93 -17.11
C ILE A 177 -1.27 17.42 -18.44
N PHE A 178 -0.90 16.77 -19.55
CA PHE A 178 -1.31 17.19 -20.89
C PHE A 178 -2.75 16.77 -21.23
N LEU A 179 -3.22 15.63 -20.71
CA LEU A 179 -4.54 15.10 -21.06
C LEU A 179 -5.69 15.76 -20.30
N ARG A 180 -5.45 16.54 -19.23
CA ARG A 180 -6.43 17.27 -18.38
C ARG A 180 -7.86 16.77 -18.56
N ARG A 181 -8.11 15.53 -18.13
CA ARG A 181 -9.29 14.75 -18.56
C ARG A 181 -10.60 15.30 -18.00
N PHE A 182 -10.53 15.99 -16.86
CA PHE A 182 -11.69 16.45 -16.14
C PHE A 182 -11.61 17.96 -15.90
N LYS A 183 -12.74 18.63 -16.09
CA LYS A 183 -12.95 20.05 -15.84
C LYS A 183 -14.39 20.25 -15.34
N GLN A 184 -14.50 20.65 -14.09
CA GLN A 184 -15.69 21.27 -13.53
C GLN A 184 -15.17 22.41 -12.68
N ILE A 185 -15.48 23.65 -13.05
CA ILE A 185 -15.14 24.82 -12.23
C ILE A 185 -16.26 24.90 -11.19
N PRO A 186 -16.04 24.46 -9.95
CA PRO A 186 -17.08 24.56 -8.94
C PRO A 186 -17.20 26.02 -8.54
N ASN A 187 -18.43 26.47 -8.30
CA ASN A 187 -18.65 27.77 -7.70
C ASN A 187 -18.32 27.66 -6.21
N LEU A 188 -17.03 27.67 -5.88
CA LEU A 188 -16.52 27.70 -4.50
C LEU A 188 -16.62 29.10 -3.91
N SER A 189 -17.75 29.77 -4.14
CA SER A 189 -18.00 31.06 -3.51
C SER A 189 -17.99 30.88 -1.99
N SER A 190 -17.47 31.89 -1.29
CA SER A 190 -17.46 31.99 0.16
C SER A 190 -18.85 32.28 0.72
N SER A 191 -19.90 31.66 0.16
CA SER A 191 -21.24 31.71 0.75
C SER A 191 -21.13 31.22 2.20
N GLY A 192 -21.88 31.84 3.11
CA GLY A 192 -21.88 31.49 4.54
C GLY A 192 -22.37 30.06 4.85
N ALA A 193 -22.58 29.22 3.83
CA ALA A 193 -22.97 27.83 3.96
C ALA A 193 -21.80 26.96 4.45
N LYS A 194 -22.11 26.03 5.36
CA LYS A 194 -21.18 25.04 5.87
C LYS A 194 -20.95 23.99 4.79
N LYS A 195 -19.78 24.00 4.14
CA LYS A 195 -19.44 23.01 3.11
C LYS A 195 -19.00 21.69 3.74
N ILE A 196 -19.55 20.57 3.27
CA ILE A 196 -19.13 19.22 3.67
C ILE A 196 -18.47 18.54 2.48
N PHE A 197 -17.27 18.02 2.69
CA PHE A 197 -16.56 17.25 1.70
C PHE A 197 -16.87 15.77 1.93
N ILE A 198 -17.31 15.06 0.88
CA ILE A 198 -17.60 13.63 0.95
C ILE A 198 -16.73 12.91 -0.07
N ARG A 199 -15.83 12.06 0.40
CA ARG A 199 -15.02 11.19 -0.46
C ARG A 199 -15.70 9.85 -0.62
N THR A 200 -16.00 9.49 -1.87
CA THR A 200 -16.66 8.21 -2.20
C THR A 200 -16.01 7.54 -3.41
N TRP A 201 -16.30 6.26 -3.59
CA TRP A 201 -15.87 5.50 -4.76
C TRP A 201 -16.82 5.76 -5.93
N VAL A 202 -16.26 6.16 -7.08
CA VAL A 202 -17.03 6.48 -8.28
C VAL A 202 -16.72 5.47 -9.38
N SER A 203 -17.74 4.72 -9.76
CA SER A 203 -17.76 3.76 -10.86
C SER A 203 -18.71 4.21 -11.97
N ASP A 204 -18.86 3.42 -13.03
CA ASP A 204 -19.75 3.73 -14.16
C ASP A 204 -21.23 3.86 -13.76
N ASN A 205 -21.64 3.25 -12.65
CA ASN A 205 -23.02 3.24 -12.16
C ASN A 205 -23.26 4.25 -11.03
N THR A 206 -22.21 4.86 -10.49
CA THR A 206 -22.34 5.80 -9.37
C THR A 206 -23.04 7.09 -9.78
N ILE A 207 -22.91 7.51 -11.04
CA ILE A 207 -23.65 8.67 -11.58
C ILE A 207 -24.43 8.19 -12.81
N SER A 208 -25.74 8.33 -12.78
CA SER A 208 -26.60 7.95 -13.88
C SER A 208 -26.36 8.83 -15.13
N ALA A 209 -26.88 8.41 -16.28
CA ALA A 209 -26.83 9.24 -17.50
C ALA A 209 -27.65 10.55 -17.38
N SER A 210 -28.65 10.58 -16.48
CA SER A 210 -29.43 11.77 -16.12
C SER A 210 -28.72 12.69 -15.13
N GLY A 211 -27.63 12.24 -14.49
CA GLY A 211 -26.87 13.02 -13.50
C GLY A 211 -27.23 12.72 -12.03
N GLU A 212 -28.08 11.73 -11.79
CA GLU A 212 -28.42 11.30 -10.42
C GLU A 212 -27.25 10.56 -9.79
N LEU A 213 -26.89 10.95 -8.56
CA LEU A 213 -25.86 10.30 -7.78
C LEU A 213 -26.45 9.10 -7.03
N GLN A 214 -25.93 7.90 -7.31
CA GLN A 214 -26.30 6.64 -6.69
C GLN A 214 -25.09 6.11 -5.91
N ASP A 215 -24.89 6.65 -4.71
CA ASP A 215 -23.78 6.27 -3.84
C ASP A 215 -24.16 5.05 -2.98
N THR A 216 -23.50 3.92 -3.22
CA THR A 216 -23.71 2.68 -2.46
C THR A 216 -23.08 2.69 -1.08
N TYR A 217 -22.08 3.54 -0.85
CA TYR A 217 -21.39 3.66 0.43
C TYR A 217 -22.10 4.62 1.38
N PHE A 218 -22.81 5.62 0.84
CA PHE A 218 -23.52 6.64 1.62
C PHE A 218 -24.99 6.83 1.18
N PRO A 219 -25.83 5.77 1.22
CA PRO A 219 -27.22 5.87 0.81
C PRO A 219 -27.99 6.86 1.70
N GLY A 220 -28.66 7.84 1.08
CA GLY A 220 -29.48 8.85 1.77
C GLY A 220 -28.70 9.96 2.49
N LEU A 221 -27.37 9.88 2.57
CA LEU A 221 -26.55 10.86 3.29
C LEU A 221 -26.61 12.24 2.63
N TYR A 222 -26.53 12.28 1.31
CA TYR A 222 -26.49 13.52 0.56
C TYR A 222 -27.81 14.30 0.70
N GLU A 223 -28.95 13.61 0.59
CA GLU A 223 -30.28 14.19 0.75
C GLU A 223 -30.49 14.68 2.19
N TYR A 224 -30.02 13.93 3.18
CA TYR A 224 -30.07 14.33 4.59
C TYR A 224 -29.28 15.61 4.83
N LEU A 225 -28.03 15.70 4.35
CA LEU A 225 -27.19 16.87 4.54
C LEU A 225 -27.74 18.11 3.81
N GLU A 226 -28.25 17.93 2.58
CA GLU A 226 -28.89 19.00 1.82
C GLU A 226 -30.12 19.57 2.55
N ARG A 227 -31.00 18.70 3.08
CA ARG A 227 -32.16 19.12 3.90
C ARG A 227 -31.77 19.90 5.16
N ASN A 228 -30.57 19.67 5.68
CA ASN A 228 -30.01 20.41 6.83
C ASN A 228 -29.22 21.67 6.43
N GLY A 229 -29.30 22.09 5.15
CA GLY A 229 -28.71 23.33 4.67
C GLY A 229 -27.19 23.27 4.43
N TYR A 230 -26.62 22.08 4.26
CA TYR A 230 -25.21 21.92 3.92
C TYR A 230 -24.98 21.91 2.41
N GLU A 231 -23.90 22.57 1.99
CA GLU A 231 -23.39 22.46 0.61
C GLU A 231 -22.44 21.25 0.53
N ILE A 232 -22.70 20.31 -0.38
CA ILE A 232 -21.94 19.07 -0.48
C ILE A 232 -20.99 19.12 -1.66
N ILE A 233 -19.71 18.78 -1.41
CA ILE A 233 -18.67 18.66 -2.42
C ILE A 233 -18.14 17.22 -2.42
N VAL A 234 -18.27 16.54 -3.55
CA VAL A 234 -17.86 15.14 -3.73
C VAL A 234 -16.38 15.08 -4.14
N ILE A 235 -15.57 14.33 -3.41
CA ILE A 235 -14.21 13.96 -3.82
C ILE A 235 -14.26 12.57 -4.47
N PRO A 236 -14.19 12.48 -5.80
CA PRO A 236 -14.32 11.19 -6.48
C PRO A 236 -13.04 10.37 -6.33
N ASN A 237 -13.18 9.13 -5.87
CA ASN A 237 -12.17 8.09 -6.00
C ASN A 237 -12.59 7.14 -7.13
N PHE A 238 -12.12 7.43 -8.33
CA PHE A 238 -12.50 6.67 -9.52
C PHE A 238 -11.98 5.24 -9.50
N TYR A 239 -12.87 4.27 -9.71
CA TYR A 239 -12.57 2.84 -9.68
C TYR A 239 -13.38 2.10 -10.75
N ASN A 240 -12.74 1.10 -11.37
CA ASN A 240 -13.36 0.19 -12.35
C ASN A 240 -14.21 0.90 -13.41
N LEU A 241 -13.67 1.98 -13.98
CA LEU A 241 -14.34 2.75 -15.02
C LEU A 241 -14.12 2.12 -16.39
N THR A 242 -15.21 1.78 -17.07
CA THR A 242 -15.21 1.40 -18.50
C THR A 242 -15.59 2.58 -19.39
N LEU A 243 -16.30 3.58 -18.84
CA LEU A 243 -16.70 4.77 -19.57
C LEU A 243 -15.50 5.64 -19.95
N SER A 244 -15.62 6.35 -21.07
CA SER A 244 -14.63 7.35 -21.45
C SER A 244 -14.60 8.50 -20.45
N GLY A 245 -13.43 9.13 -20.26
CA GLY A 245 -13.32 10.30 -19.37
C GLY A 245 -14.26 11.45 -19.76
N LYS A 246 -14.57 11.60 -21.06
CA LYS A 246 -15.54 12.60 -21.53
C LYS A 246 -16.96 12.27 -21.07
N ASP A 247 -17.35 11.01 -21.09
CA ASP A 247 -18.70 10.61 -20.70
C ASP A 247 -18.91 10.70 -19.19
N ILE A 248 -17.89 10.33 -18.41
CA ILE A 248 -17.88 10.55 -16.96
C ILE A 248 -17.96 12.05 -16.66
N GLN A 249 -17.19 12.89 -17.35
CA GLN A 249 -17.27 14.34 -17.16
C GLN A 249 -18.65 14.90 -17.49
N LYS A 250 -19.30 14.42 -18.56
CA LYS A 250 -20.67 14.82 -18.90
C LYS A 250 -21.63 14.47 -17.77
N ARG A 251 -21.50 13.29 -17.18
CA ARG A 251 -22.34 12.86 -16.06
C ARG A 251 -22.09 13.70 -14.80
N ILE A 252 -20.83 13.96 -14.46
CA ILE A 252 -20.44 14.87 -13.36
C ILE A 252 -21.04 16.26 -13.56
N ASN A 253 -20.99 16.81 -14.79
CA ASN A 253 -21.52 18.14 -15.09
C ASN A 253 -23.05 18.23 -15.03
N LYS A 254 -23.76 17.11 -15.21
CA LYS A 254 -25.22 17.02 -15.03
C LYS A 254 -25.62 16.79 -13.57
N CYS A 255 -24.68 16.37 -12.73
CA CYS A 255 -24.97 16.08 -11.34
C CYS A 255 -25.28 17.37 -10.59
N LYS A 256 -26.29 17.31 -9.70
CA LYS A 256 -26.66 18.45 -8.87
C LYS A 256 -25.57 18.81 -7.85
N TYR A 257 -24.74 17.84 -7.45
CA TYR A 257 -23.65 18.05 -6.50
C TYR A 257 -22.36 18.48 -7.22
N GLN A 258 -21.55 19.29 -6.53
CA GLN A 258 -20.25 19.70 -7.04
C GLN A 258 -19.21 18.61 -6.83
N PHE A 259 -18.28 18.44 -7.77
CA PHE A 259 -17.16 17.53 -7.64
C PHE A 259 -15.84 18.30 -7.50
N PHE A 260 -15.03 17.89 -6.53
CA PHE A 260 -13.67 18.34 -6.38
C PHE A 260 -12.78 17.65 -7.41
N ILE A 261 -12.41 18.40 -8.45
CA ILE A 261 -11.48 17.96 -9.49
C ILE A 261 -10.12 18.66 -9.26
N PRO A 262 -9.10 17.94 -8.77
CA PRO A 262 -7.82 18.53 -8.34
C PRO A 262 -7.14 19.37 -9.41
N GLU A 263 -7.21 18.93 -10.67
CA GLU A 263 -6.58 19.55 -11.83
C GLU A 263 -6.96 21.02 -12.02
N ASN A 264 -8.11 21.46 -11.48
CA ASN A 264 -8.58 22.83 -11.57
C ASN A 264 -7.91 23.78 -10.55
N TYR A 265 -7.22 23.24 -9.55
CA TYR A 265 -6.62 24.01 -8.45
C TYR A 265 -5.11 23.86 -8.35
N LEU A 266 -4.50 23.07 -9.24
CA LEU A 266 -3.06 22.88 -9.27
C LEU A 266 -2.37 24.01 -10.03
N MET A 267 -1.29 24.51 -9.44
CA MET A 267 -0.36 25.44 -10.07
C MET A 267 0.83 24.69 -10.69
N TRP A 268 1.56 25.33 -11.60
CA TRP A 268 2.78 24.77 -12.20
C TRP A 268 3.81 24.28 -11.17
N LYS A 269 3.96 25.02 -10.06
CA LYS A 269 4.83 24.63 -8.94
C LYS A 269 4.41 23.31 -8.29
N ASP A 270 3.13 22.96 -8.28
CA ASP A 270 2.67 21.70 -7.69
C ASP A 270 3.07 20.51 -8.52
N TYR A 271 3.01 20.62 -9.84
CA TYR A 271 3.48 19.55 -10.72
C TYR A 271 4.98 19.29 -10.49
N PHE A 272 5.78 20.33 -10.32
CA PHE A 272 7.19 20.18 -9.94
C PHE A 272 7.34 19.51 -8.57
N ASN A 273 6.57 19.93 -7.56
CA ASN A 273 6.61 19.32 -6.22
C ASN A 273 6.18 17.86 -6.22
N VAL A 274 5.14 17.51 -6.99
CA VAL A 274 4.72 16.12 -7.19
C VAL A 274 5.90 15.34 -7.74
N LEU A 275 6.53 15.80 -8.83
CA LEU A 275 7.70 15.14 -9.43
C LEU A 275 8.84 14.96 -8.41
N CYS A 276 9.16 15.97 -7.59
CA CYS A 276 10.15 15.84 -6.52
C CYS A 276 9.79 14.74 -5.52
N ILE A 277 8.51 14.62 -5.13
CA ILE A 277 8.04 13.55 -4.25
C ILE A 277 8.17 12.19 -4.94
N LEU A 278 7.80 12.08 -6.23
CA LEU A 278 7.92 10.82 -6.97
C LEU A 278 9.39 10.37 -7.05
N MET A 279 10.30 11.32 -7.32
CA MET A 279 11.74 11.09 -7.35
C MET A 279 12.29 10.68 -5.98
N TYR A 280 11.82 11.33 -4.91
CA TYR A 280 12.22 10.97 -3.54
C TYR A 280 11.82 9.53 -3.18
N GLN A 281 10.58 9.13 -3.49
CA GLN A 281 10.09 7.75 -3.31
C GLN A 281 10.87 6.73 -4.16
N ALA A 282 11.37 7.14 -5.32
CA ALA A 282 12.08 6.27 -6.24
C ALA A 282 13.55 6.07 -5.89
N VAL A 283 14.24 7.14 -5.51
CA VAL A 283 15.70 7.18 -5.42
C VAL A 283 16.19 7.13 -3.97
N ILE A 284 15.44 7.70 -3.02
CA ILE A 284 15.99 8.09 -1.71
C ILE A 284 15.29 7.38 -0.54
N SER A 285 14.10 6.80 -0.73
CA SER A 285 13.44 6.07 0.36
C SER A 285 13.98 4.63 0.49
N ARG A 286 15.13 4.51 1.14
CA ARG A 286 15.63 3.25 1.70
C ARG A 286 15.43 3.30 3.21
N PHE A 287 15.20 2.13 3.80
CA PHE A 287 15.20 1.95 5.24
C PHE A 287 16.55 1.36 5.62
N ASP A 288 17.17 1.95 6.64
CA ASP A 288 18.46 1.51 7.17
C ASP A 288 18.31 1.33 8.68
N ASN A 289 18.87 0.23 9.20
CA ASN A 289 18.90 -0.10 10.63
C ASN A 289 17.52 -0.08 11.30
N VAL A 290 16.49 -0.54 10.58
CA VAL A 290 15.18 -0.79 11.16
C VAL A 290 15.16 -2.20 11.75
N GLU A 291 14.98 -2.26 13.06
CA GLU A 291 14.85 -3.50 13.80
C GLU A 291 13.44 -3.70 14.33
N HIS A 292 12.98 -4.94 14.31
CA HIS A 292 11.72 -5.38 14.88
C HIS A 292 11.96 -6.71 15.58
N ASN A 293 11.62 -6.79 16.86
CA ASN A 293 11.84 -7.98 17.69
C ASN A 293 13.30 -8.51 17.64
N GLY A 294 14.28 -7.60 17.71
CA GLY A 294 15.71 -7.94 17.62
C GLY A 294 16.19 -8.39 16.22
N ARG A 295 15.34 -8.31 15.20
CA ARG A 295 15.66 -8.69 13.81
C ARG A 295 15.71 -7.45 12.92
N ASN A 296 16.74 -7.32 12.09
CA ASN A 296 16.81 -6.24 11.12
C ASN A 296 15.90 -6.52 9.92
N ILE A 297 14.82 -5.73 9.78
CA ILE A 297 13.81 -5.86 8.72
C ILE A 297 13.95 -4.80 7.62
N SER A 298 15.04 -4.03 7.62
CA SER A 298 15.27 -2.90 6.70
C SER A 298 15.10 -3.28 5.23
N ASN A 299 15.58 -4.47 4.85
CA ASN A 299 15.49 -4.95 3.47
C ASN A 299 14.05 -5.25 3.04
N ILE A 300 13.23 -5.79 3.94
CA ILE A 300 11.81 -6.09 3.68
C ILE A 300 11.07 -4.78 3.44
N LEU A 301 11.22 -3.80 4.33
CA LEU A 301 10.57 -2.49 4.18
C LEU A 301 11.06 -1.74 2.94
N THR A 302 12.35 -1.85 2.62
CA THR A 302 12.92 -1.22 1.41
C THR A 302 12.38 -1.86 0.13
N GLU A 303 12.21 -3.19 0.10
CA GLU A 303 11.56 -3.88 -1.02
C GLU A 303 10.10 -3.44 -1.15
N THR A 304 9.34 -3.42 -0.06
CA THR A 304 7.95 -2.93 -0.03
C THR A 304 7.84 -1.49 -0.54
N GLN A 305 8.71 -0.60 -0.09
CA GLN A 305 8.73 0.79 -0.55
C GLN A 305 8.98 0.90 -2.05
N ARG A 306 9.88 0.08 -2.60
CA ARG A 306 10.18 0.07 -4.02
C ARG A 306 9.06 -0.54 -4.85
N ALA A 307 8.37 -1.56 -4.33
CA ALA A 307 7.15 -2.08 -4.95
C ALA A 307 6.06 -1.00 -5.03
N GLY A 308 6.06 -0.05 -4.07
CA GLY A 308 5.12 1.08 -4.02
C GLY A 308 5.37 2.20 -5.03
N ILE A 309 6.42 2.14 -5.85
CA ILE A 309 6.73 3.21 -6.81
C ILE A 309 5.60 3.37 -7.87
N PHE A 310 4.73 2.37 -8.03
CA PHE A 310 3.68 2.36 -9.04
C PHE A 310 2.36 3.05 -8.64
N PHE A 311 2.22 3.55 -7.40
CA PHE A 311 0.97 4.15 -6.93
C PHE A 311 0.74 5.60 -7.39
N PRO A 312 -0.53 6.00 -7.58
CA PRO A 312 -0.89 7.13 -8.43
C PRO A 312 -0.61 8.49 -7.80
N TYR A 313 0.04 9.35 -8.58
CA TYR A 313 0.35 10.76 -8.29
C TYR A 313 -0.90 11.63 -8.06
N SER A 314 -2.08 11.16 -8.45
CA SER A 314 -3.36 11.87 -8.28
C SER A 314 -3.67 12.17 -6.81
N PHE A 315 -3.34 11.29 -5.87
CA PHE A 315 -3.56 11.54 -4.44
C PHE A 315 -2.62 12.61 -3.87
N ILE A 316 -1.39 12.69 -4.37
CA ILE A 316 -0.46 13.77 -4.03
C ILE A 316 -0.98 15.09 -4.60
N ALA A 317 -1.49 15.07 -5.83
CA ALA A 317 -2.09 16.23 -6.46
C ALA A 317 -3.35 16.72 -5.72
N GLN A 318 -4.22 15.82 -5.28
CA GLN A 318 -5.38 16.15 -4.44
C GLN A 318 -4.96 16.93 -3.18
N ALA A 319 -3.90 16.48 -2.50
CA ALA A 319 -3.39 17.16 -1.32
C ALA A 319 -2.87 18.59 -1.61
N PHE A 320 -2.23 18.81 -2.78
CA PHE A 320 -1.81 20.15 -3.19
C PHE A 320 -2.99 21.04 -3.60
N ALA A 321 -3.97 20.49 -4.30
CA ALA A 321 -5.20 21.21 -4.64
C ALA A 321 -5.94 21.67 -3.37
N LEU A 322 -6.05 20.82 -2.35
CA LEU A 322 -6.62 21.18 -1.04
C LEU A 322 -5.83 22.31 -0.35
N ARG A 323 -4.50 22.30 -0.43
CA ARG A 323 -3.67 23.40 0.10
C ARG A 323 -4.04 24.75 -0.55
N HIS A 324 -4.22 24.77 -1.86
CA HIS A 324 -4.58 26.00 -2.58
C HIS A 324 -5.98 26.48 -2.24
N LEU A 325 -6.93 25.55 -2.15
CA LEU A 325 -8.28 25.88 -1.71
C LEU A 325 -8.30 26.50 -0.31
N SER A 326 -7.51 25.97 0.63
CA SER A 326 -7.33 26.58 1.95
C SER A 326 -6.73 27.98 1.84
N GLY A 327 -5.69 28.17 1.02
CA GLY A 327 -5.08 29.48 0.77
C GLY A 327 -6.02 30.51 0.12
N MET A 328 -7.02 30.04 -0.65
CA MET A 328 -8.10 30.86 -1.20
C MET A 328 -9.21 31.18 -0.18
N GLY A 329 -9.08 30.72 1.06
CA GLY A 329 -10.03 31.00 2.14
C GLY A 329 -11.23 30.05 2.19
N LEU A 330 -11.20 28.91 1.47
CA LEU A 330 -12.29 27.94 1.54
C LEU A 330 -12.49 27.46 2.98
N LYS A 331 -13.75 27.43 3.42
CA LYS A 331 -14.13 26.90 4.73
C LYS A 331 -14.84 25.57 4.55
N ILE A 332 -14.33 24.54 5.21
CA ILE A 332 -14.91 23.20 5.26
C ILE A 332 -15.42 23.00 6.69
N LYS A 333 -16.61 22.42 6.84
CA LYS A 333 -17.16 22.07 8.15
C LYS A 333 -16.73 20.68 8.57
N SER A 334 -16.91 19.70 7.68
CA SER A 334 -16.60 18.30 7.93
C SER A 334 -16.10 17.61 6.66
N PHE A 335 -15.29 16.57 6.84
CA PHE A 335 -14.79 15.68 5.80
C PHE A 335 -15.26 14.26 6.11
N ILE A 336 -16.13 13.70 5.27
CA ILE A 336 -16.70 12.37 5.41
C ILE A 336 -16.08 11.44 4.38
N TYR A 337 -15.69 10.24 4.77
CA TYR A 337 -15.05 9.30 3.85
C TYR A 337 -15.21 7.84 4.32
N THR A 338 -15.01 6.89 3.41
CA THR A 338 -14.92 5.46 3.75
C THR A 338 -13.56 5.15 4.37
N PHE A 339 -13.55 4.77 5.65
CA PHE A 339 -12.30 4.49 6.37
C PHE A 339 -11.77 3.10 6.02
N GLU A 340 -10.58 3.07 5.43
CA GLU A 340 -9.79 1.87 5.17
C GLU A 340 -8.34 2.04 5.66
N ASN A 341 -7.96 3.28 5.99
CA ASN A 341 -6.60 3.67 6.37
C ASN A 341 -5.56 3.26 5.32
N MET A 342 -5.93 3.34 4.04
CA MET A 342 -5.08 2.99 2.90
C MET A 342 -4.53 4.24 2.19
N PHE A 343 -3.56 4.07 1.30
CA PHE A 343 -2.92 5.17 0.57
C PHE A 343 -3.87 6.07 -0.25
N PRO A 344 -5.07 5.65 -0.73
CA PRO A 344 -5.99 6.56 -1.39
C PRO A 344 -6.60 7.60 -0.43
N GLU A 345 -6.56 7.33 0.87
CA GLU A 345 -7.19 8.13 1.93
C GLU A 345 -6.15 8.92 2.72
N LYS A 346 -5.06 8.28 3.18
CA LYS A 346 -4.03 8.89 4.04
C LYS A 346 -3.51 10.27 3.58
N PRO A 347 -3.22 10.51 2.28
CA PRO A 347 -2.75 11.82 1.80
C PRO A 347 -3.81 12.92 1.93
N LEU A 348 -5.09 12.57 1.74
CA LEU A 348 -6.21 13.48 1.94
C LEU A 348 -6.42 13.77 3.42
N SER A 349 -6.43 12.75 4.27
CA SER A 349 -6.55 12.91 5.72
C SER A 349 -5.43 13.80 6.28
N TYR A 350 -4.19 13.60 5.80
CA TYR A 350 -3.07 14.50 6.09
C TYR A 350 -3.31 15.93 5.59
N ALA A 351 -3.81 16.11 4.37
CA ALA A 351 -4.05 17.43 3.79
C ALA A 351 -5.17 18.19 4.51
N ILE A 352 -6.26 17.51 4.88
CA ILE A 352 -7.36 18.08 5.66
C ILE A 352 -6.85 18.52 7.03
N LYS A 353 -6.18 17.63 7.77
CA LYS A 353 -5.59 17.95 9.08
C LYS A 353 -4.65 19.15 9.01
N LYS A 354 -3.79 19.21 7.99
CA LYS A 354 -2.77 20.25 7.86
C LYS A 354 -3.32 21.60 7.39
N TYR A 355 -4.20 21.61 6.39
CA TYR A 355 -4.62 22.83 5.71
C TYR A 355 -5.99 23.33 6.15
N PHE A 356 -6.78 22.49 6.80
CA PHE A 356 -8.09 22.84 7.35
C PHE A 356 -8.17 22.44 8.83
N PRO A 357 -7.34 23.04 9.71
CA PRO A 357 -7.37 22.71 11.13
C PRO A 357 -8.75 22.99 11.73
N GLY A 358 -9.25 22.06 12.56
CA GLY A 358 -10.58 22.13 13.17
C GLY A 358 -11.71 21.56 12.32
N VAL A 359 -11.44 21.09 11.09
CA VAL A 359 -12.40 20.27 10.33
C VAL A 359 -12.57 18.92 11.01
N GLU A 360 -13.83 18.56 11.23
CA GLU A 360 -14.18 17.24 11.75
C GLU A 360 -14.04 16.19 10.63
N SER A 361 -13.16 15.21 10.83
CA SER A 361 -12.99 14.09 9.91
C SER A 361 -13.79 12.89 10.41
N ILE A 362 -14.74 12.41 9.60
CA ILE A 362 -15.67 11.33 9.95
C ILE A 362 -15.40 10.14 9.00
N GLY A 363 -14.77 9.11 9.54
CA GLY A 363 -14.50 7.86 8.83
C GLY A 363 -15.63 6.84 9.03
N PHE A 364 -16.27 6.41 7.94
CA PHE A 364 -17.25 5.34 7.95
C PHE A 364 -16.60 3.98 7.72
N GLN A 365 -16.63 3.12 8.73
CA GLN A 365 -16.19 1.74 8.65
C GLN A 365 -17.28 0.90 7.96
N HIS A 366 -17.08 0.59 6.68
CA HIS A 366 -18.05 -0.13 5.85
C HIS A 366 -17.73 -1.63 5.70
N SER A 367 -16.64 -2.10 6.32
CA SER A 367 -16.19 -3.50 6.27
C SER A 367 -15.88 -4.04 7.67
N ILE A 368 -15.82 -5.37 7.81
CA ILE A 368 -15.46 -6.02 9.07
C ILE A 368 -13.97 -5.78 9.36
N LEU A 369 -13.64 -5.51 10.62
CA LEU A 369 -12.27 -5.36 11.08
C LEU A 369 -11.62 -6.72 11.32
N TYR A 370 -10.84 -7.21 10.36
CA TYR A 370 -10.07 -8.45 10.55
C TYR A 370 -8.86 -8.19 11.47
N PRO A 371 -8.57 -9.06 12.46
CA PRO A 371 -7.52 -8.82 13.44
C PRO A 371 -6.12 -8.61 12.85
N LEU A 372 -5.78 -9.29 11.75
CA LEU A 372 -4.46 -9.22 11.10
C LEU A 372 -4.40 -8.22 9.93
N GLN A 373 -5.48 -7.48 9.66
CA GLN A 373 -5.48 -6.45 8.62
C GLN A 373 -4.83 -5.17 9.15
N THR A 374 -3.50 -5.14 9.16
CA THR A 374 -2.67 -4.11 9.80
C THR A 374 -2.91 -2.67 9.32
N CYS A 375 -3.48 -2.47 8.12
CA CYS A 375 -3.83 -1.13 7.65
C CYS A 375 -4.93 -0.50 8.52
N LEU A 376 -5.96 -1.25 8.90
CA LEU A 376 -7.14 -0.72 9.61
C LEU A 376 -6.86 -0.22 11.03
N TYR A 377 -5.70 -0.56 11.60
CA TYR A 377 -5.30 -0.15 12.94
C TYR A 377 -4.27 0.98 12.85
N PRO A 378 -4.64 2.22 13.17
CA PRO A 378 -3.68 3.31 13.23
C PRO A 378 -2.71 3.11 14.39
N ALA A 379 -1.45 3.48 14.17
CA ALA A 379 -0.47 3.52 15.24
C ALA A 379 -0.71 4.74 16.13
N SER A 380 -0.23 4.68 17.38
CA SER A 380 -0.47 5.75 18.34
C SER A 380 0.05 7.13 17.89
N GLN A 381 1.04 7.14 16.99
CA GLN A 381 1.66 8.35 16.44
C GLN A 381 0.91 8.93 15.24
N GLU A 382 -0.02 8.19 14.61
CA GLU A 382 -0.74 8.65 13.41
C GLU A 382 -1.93 9.58 13.76
N TRP A 383 -2.40 9.53 15.00
CA TRP A 383 -3.59 10.23 15.51
C TRP A 383 -3.39 11.08 16.77
N LYS A 384 -2.22 11.02 17.45
CA LYS A 384 -1.98 11.74 18.72
C LYS A 384 -1.50 13.20 18.60
N ASP A 385 -1.42 13.73 17.38
CA ASP A 385 -1.20 15.17 17.11
C ASP A 385 -2.45 15.78 16.48
#